data_AF-A0A942DSP3-F1
#
_entry.id   AF-A0A942DSP3-F1
#
_cell.length_a   1.000
_cell.length_b   1.000
_cell.length_c   1.000
_cell.angle_alpha   90.00
_cell.angle_beta   90.00
_cell.angle_gamma   90.00
#
_symmetry.space_group_name_H-M   'P 1'
#
loop_
_entity.id
_entity.type
_entity.pdbx_description
1 polymer ?
#
loop_
_entity_poly.entity_id
_entity_poly.type
_entity_poly.pdbx_seq_one_letter_code
_entity_poly.pdbx_strand_id
1 'polypeptide(L)'
;MHQLKKYVAVLSMAAMSFSVSVHAATPSEKLTTTLTRTAASGVQITDSLVKNVFRQDQVQVPYTVQEPYTDTETYYENVPYQDTETYYENVPYQDQEAYTDYEQYTDYEYRCEERSRDERVCHDVESCHIAPGVGPGGGPNRVCTTQPVCENVTRRYQDCGNVPVTKTRAVTKYRTVTKYRQEQRTRTVTRYRQEQRTRTVTKYRDKQVCCKTETRNVFDHQFNMPVVVNFPAETVLVGNEQESFTVSFSGTEAAPAVQLVPKTTLFGYAIDHQEFRGGAMVIDLKRVALYTQDQLGVASIKGLGLRLTKDGAEIRFTDQGLRPRVTSAYSYQIHEVGAQDILAQGSLNAQDAQVVIPVQVVLVENKTYQVDVRVVRQGLPLAADIDVVASATQKLSSLKDASVYANKAMVNTFEIRGEKEEARLFFRDQSPKDEGVSTTYKIEILAGDKTSTKVLAVKEIARENMIVTTKDFFRMLLGADLGVPAQAVTDQLRAGKTVTARVTVTRQHVGLNEGNPVSFILNHTATIKKE
;
A
#
# COMPACT_ATOMS: atom_id res chain seq x y z
N MET A 1 -43.05 10.65 57.01
CA MET A 1 -43.10 9.48 56.10
C MET A 1 -41.70 9.27 55.56
N HIS A 2 -40.99 8.21 55.95
CA HIS A 2 -40.94 6.90 55.25
C HIS A 2 -40.05 6.94 53.99
N GLN A 3 -39.10 6.03 53.73
CA GLN A 3 -38.55 4.92 54.52
C GLN A 3 -37.08 4.72 54.11
N LEU A 4 -36.23 4.52 55.12
CA LEU A 4 -35.23 3.45 55.23
C LEU A 4 -35.05 2.51 54.00
N LYS A 5 -33.79 2.32 53.57
CA LYS A 5 -33.28 0.98 53.25
C LYS A 5 -31.76 0.91 53.41
N LYS A 6 -31.32 0.07 54.35
CA LYS A 6 -29.91 -0.22 54.64
C LYS A 6 -29.40 -1.25 53.64
N TYR A 7 -28.18 -1.08 53.12
CA TYR A 7 -27.37 -2.18 52.59
C TYR A 7 -26.03 -2.18 53.32
N VAL A 8 -25.84 -3.16 54.19
CA VAL A 8 -24.55 -3.46 54.81
C VAL A 8 -23.92 -4.56 53.98
N ALA A 9 -22.92 -4.20 53.17
CA ALA A 9 -22.09 -5.18 52.47
C ALA A 9 -20.92 -5.58 53.40
N VAL A 10 -20.87 -6.85 53.78
CA VAL A 10 -19.74 -7.40 54.54
C VAL A 10 -18.55 -7.56 53.59
N LEU A 11 -17.59 -6.65 53.68
CA LEU A 11 -16.36 -6.71 52.90
C LEU A 11 -15.29 -7.44 53.72
N SER A 12 -15.05 -8.72 53.41
CA SER A 12 -14.02 -9.52 54.07
C SER A 12 -12.63 -8.97 53.76
N MET A 13 -11.90 -8.52 54.79
CA MET A 13 -10.51 -8.10 54.68
C MET A 13 -9.61 -9.32 54.39
N ALA A 14 -9.30 -9.55 53.12
CA ALA A 14 -8.12 -10.30 52.73
C ALA A 14 -6.90 -9.38 52.88
N ALA A 15 -6.21 -9.46 54.03
CA ALA A 15 -4.96 -8.75 54.26
C ALA A 15 -3.82 -9.38 53.45
N MET A 16 -3.82 -9.17 52.13
CA MET A 16 -2.62 -9.38 51.32
C MET A 16 -1.60 -8.31 51.69
N SER A 17 -0.54 -8.73 52.36
CA SER A 17 0.66 -7.94 52.62
C SER A 17 1.39 -7.62 51.32
N PHE A 18 0.83 -6.71 50.51
CA PHE A 18 1.57 -6.07 49.44
C PHE A 18 2.67 -5.25 50.08
N SER A 19 3.88 -5.80 50.09
CA SER A 19 5.10 -5.04 50.28
C SER A 19 5.19 -4.01 49.15
N VAL A 20 4.60 -2.84 49.37
CA VAL A 20 4.73 -1.69 48.48
C VAL A 20 6.19 -1.25 48.57
N SER A 21 7.03 -1.84 47.74
CA SER A 21 8.39 -1.38 47.50
C SER A 21 8.28 0.04 46.96
N VAL A 22 8.46 1.01 47.85
CA VAL A 22 8.49 2.44 47.53
C VAL A 22 9.76 2.70 46.73
N HIS A 23 9.70 2.38 45.44
CA HIS A 23 10.71 2.76 44.48
C HIS A 23 10.66 4.28 44.39
N ALA A 24 11.59 4.95 45.09
CA ALA A 24 11.78 6.38 44.93
C ALA A 24 11.97 6.66 43.43
N ALA A 25 11.12 7.51 42.87
CA ALA A 25 11.15 7.81 41.45
C ALA A 25 12.55 8.34 41.10
N THR A 26 13.20 7.73 40.10
CA THR A 26 14.51 8.18 39.63
C THR A 26 14.40 9.65 39.22
N PRO A 27 15.21 10.57 39.80
CA PRO A 27 15.11 11.98 39.49
C PRO A 27 15.40 12.24 38.01
N SER A 28 14.85 13.34 37.48
CA SER A 28 14.91 13.63 36.04
C SER A 28 16.33 13.92 35.57
N GLU A 29 16.70 13.35 34.42
CA GLU A 29 17.94 13.69 33.73
C GLU A 29 17.79 14.97 32.90
N LYS A 30 18.88 15.72 32.75
CA LYS A 30 19.03 16.87 31.86
C LYS A 30 20.29 16.66 31.02
N LEU A 31 20.23 15.70 30.09
CA LEU A 31 21.37 15.34 29.23
C LEU A 31 21.67 16.39 28.15
N THR A 32 20.72 17.29 27.87
CA THR A 32 20.85 18.35 26.86
C THR A 32 20.31 19.66 27.41
N THR A 33 20.93 20.77 27.04
CA THR A 33 20.43 22.12 27.34
C THR A 33 20.72 23.12 26.21
N THR A 34 20.03 24.26 26.25
CA THR A 34 20.23 25.37 25.31
C THR A 34 20.78 26.57 26.07
N LEU A 35 22.03 26.91 25.80
CA LEU A 35 22.67 28.11 26.30
C LEU A 35 22.27 29.30 25.40
N THR A 36 21.92 30.43 26.00
CA THR A 36 21.67 31.68 25.29
C THR A 36 22.68 32.73 25.76
N ARG A 37 23.45 33.27 24.83
CA ARG A 37 24.40 34.36 25.06
C ARG A 37 23.75 35.67 24.60
N THR A 38 23.89 36.71 25.41
CA THR A 38 23.38 38.06 25.13
C THR A 38 24.50 39.09 25.33
N ALA A 39 24.30 40.34 24.94
CA ALA A 39 25.23 41.44 25.27
C ALA A 39 25.56 41.52 26.77
N ALA A 40 24.61 41.20 27.66
CA ALA A 40 24.81 41.20 29.12
C ALA A 40 25.58 39.97 29.63
N SER A 41 25.72 38.90 28.83
CA SER A 41 26.45 37.68 29.21
C SER A 41 27.98 37.84 29.17
N GLY A 42 28.50 38.84 28.45
CA GLY A 42 29.94 39.04 28.28
C GLY A 42 30.62 37.91 27.49
N VAL A 43 31.77 37.45 27.99
CA VAL A 43 32.63 36.43 27.34
C VAL A 43 32.43 35.02 27.89
N GLN A 44 31.50 34.80 28.81
CA GLN A 44 31.28 33.49 29.43
C GLN A 44 29.79 33.23 29.66
N ILE A 45 29.34 32.00 29.39
CA ILE A 45 28.01 31.53 29.81
C ILE A 45 28.14 30.18 30.51
N THR A 46 27.23 29.92 31.46
CA THR A 46 27.25 28.71 32.28
C THR A 46 25.86 28.10 32.39
N ASP A 47 25.79 26.77 32.51
CA ASP A 47 24.61 26.00 32.90
C ASP A 47 25.09 24.65 33.48
N SER A 48 24.20 23.70 33.71
CA SER A 48 24.47 22.35 34.19
C SER A 48 23.77 21.30 33.32
N LEU A 49 24.42 20.15 33.19
CA LEU A 49 23.85 18.90 32.68
C LEU A 49 23.76 17.91 33.84
N VAL A 50 22.72 17.07 33.82
CA VAL A 50 22.47 16.09 34.89
C VAL A 50 22.24 14.71 34.29
N LYS A 51 23.05 13.73 34.71
CA LYS A 51 22.97 12.33 34.28
C LYS A 51 22.79 11.42 35.49
N ASN A 52 21.90 10.45 35.41
CA ASN A 52 21.72 9.44 36.44
C ASN A 52 22.81 8.38 36.32
N VAL A 53 23.48 8.10 37.43
CA VAL A 53 24.47 7.03 37.53
C VAL A 53 23.80 5.84 38.20
N PHE A 54 24.00 4.66 37.62
CA PHE A 54 23.45 3.41 38.10
C PHE A 54 24.60 2.46 38.43
N ARG A 55 24.54 1.83 39.60
CA ARG A 55 25.44 0.74 39.98
C ARG A 55 24.77 -0.61 39.77
N GLN A 56 25.58 -1.66 39.58
CA GLN A 56 25.11 -3.03 39.47
C GLN A 56 25.13 -3.70 40.84
N ASP A 57 23.95 -3.80 41.47
CA ASP A 57 23.80 -4.59 42.70
C ASP A 57 23.46 -6.04 42.33
N GLN A 58 24.14 -7.00 42.96
CA GLN A 58 23.76 -8.41 42.92
C GLN A 58 22.67 -8.67 43.96
N VAL A 59 21.53 -9.20 43.53
CA VAL A 59 20.43 -9.61 44.42
C VAL A 59 20.17 -11.10 44.33
N GLN A 60 19.81 -11.69 45.46
CA GLN A 60 19.40 -13.08 45.56
C GLN A 60 17.90 -13.17 45.32
N VAL A 61 17.52 -13.67 44.13
CA VAL A 61 16.12 -13.83 43.73
C VAL A 61 15.72 -15.30 43.92
N PRO A 62 14.63 -15.61 44.66
CA PRO A 62 14.13 -16.98 44.74
C PRO A 62 13.61 -17.41 43.37
N TYR A 63 13.96 -18.63 42.95
CA TYR A 63 13.50 -19.19 41.68
C TYR A 63 12.87 -20.56 41.91
N THR A 64 11.97 -20.95 41.00
CA THR A 64 11.23 -22.21 41.13
C THR A 64 11.91 -23.29 40.30
N VAL A 65 12.14 -24.45 40.93
CA VAL A 65 12.62 -25.67 40.27
C VAL A 65 11.57 -26.75 40.43
N GLN A 66 11.29 -27.47 39.35
CA GLN A 66 10.43 -28.65 39.36
C GLN A 66 11.25 -29.85 39.84
N GLU A 67 11.04 -30.28 41.09
CA GLU A 67 11.66 -31.50 41.61
C GLU A 67 10.75 -32.72 41.38
N PRO A 68 11.27 -33.81 40.78
CA PRO A 68 10.53 -35.05 40.67
C PRO A 68 10.39 -35.71 42.05
N TYR A 69 9.21 -36.25 42.33
CA TYR A 69 8.94 -37.10 43.49
C TYR A 69 8.08 -38.30 43.07
N THR A 70 8.26 -39.43 43.77
CA THR A 70 7.45 -40.62 43.57
C THR A 70 6.17 -40.53 44.37
N ASP A 71 5.03 -40.69 43.71
CA ASP A 71 3.71 -40.80 44.32
C ASP A 71 3.08 -42.16 43.98
N THR A 72 2.15 -42.65 44.80
CA THR A 72 1.49 -43.94 44.59
C THR A 72 0.03 -43.72 44.21
N GLU A 73 -0.30 -43.98 42.96
CA GLU A 73 -1.67 -43.88 42.47
C GLU A 73 -2.37 -45.23 42.51
N THR A 74 -3.53 -45.28 43.17
CA THR A 74 -4.45 -46.41 43.11
C THR A 74 -5.33 -46.31 41.87
N TYR A 75 -5.37 -47.37 41.06
CA TYR A 75 -6.28 -47.51 39.93
C TYR A 75 -7.02 -48.85 40.03
N TYR A 76 -8.20 -48.96 39.41
CA TYR A 76 -8.97 -50.20 39.37
C TYR A 76 -8.76 -50.91 38.03
N GLU A 77 -8.40 -52.19 38.08
CA GLU A 77 -8.22 -53.03 36.90
C GLU A 77 -9.30 -54.13 36.89
N ASN A 78 -9.97 -54.32 35.75
CA ASN A 78 -10.99 -55.36 35.61
C ASN A 78 -10.31 -56.72 35.39
N VAL A 79 -10.23 -57.54 36.43
CA VAL A 79 -9.62 -58.87 36.37
C VAL A 79 -10.71 -59.92 36.11
N PRO A 80 -10.58 -60.76 35.06
CA PRO A 80 -11.54 -61.82 34.78
C PRO A 80 -11.42 -62.96 35.79
N TYR A 81 -12.57 -63.48 36.21
CA TYR A 81 -12.68 -64.71 37.00
C TYR A 81 -13.77 -65.62 36.40
N GLN A 82 -13.67 -66.93 36.65
CA GLN A 82 -14.65 -67.90 36.18
C GLN A 82 -15.73 -68.11 37.25
N ASP A 83 -16.99 -68.10 36.83
CA ASP A 83 -18.18 -68.32 37.65
C ASP A 83 -19.07 -69.39 36.99
N THR A 84 -19.93 -70.08 37.72
CA THR A 84 -20.77 -71.17 37.16
C THR A 84 -22.25 -70.87 37.32
N GLU A 85 -22.96 -70.73 36.19
CA GLU A 85 -24.40 -70.45 36.16
C GLU A 85 -25.20 -71.69 35.75
N THR A 86 -26.31 -71.96 36.43
CA THR A 86 -27.30 -72.96 36.03
C THR A 86 -28.33 -72.37 35.07
N TYR A 87 -28.69 -73.11 34.01
CA TYR A 87 -29.81 -72.79 33.11
C TYR A 87 -30.63 -74.04 32.80
N TYR A 88 -31.85 -73.87 32.28
CA TYR A 88 -32.73 -74.98 31.89
C TYR A 88 -32.83 -75.07 30.36
N GLU A 89 -32.78 -76.28 29.82
CA GLU A 89 -32.82 -76.58 28.39
C GLU A 89 -33.97 -77.54 28.07
N ASN A 90 -34.74 -77.28 27.01
CA ASN A 90 -35.84 -78.15 26.57
C ASN A 90 -35.30 -79.28 25.69
N VAL A 91 -35.37 -80.53 26.16
CA VAL A 91 -34.90 -81.72 25.43
C VAL A 91 -36.09 -82.49 24.85
N PRO A 92 -36.10 -82.81 23.54
CA PRO A 92 -37.18 -83.57 22.90
C PRO A 92 -37.16 -85.07 23.21
N TYR A 93 -38.33 -85.70 23.25
CA TYR A 93 -38.56 -87.14 23.25
C TYR A 93 -39.73 -87.52 22.33
N GLN A 94 -39.83 -88.79 21.94
CA GLN A 94 -40.82 -89.30 20.97
C GLN A 94 -41.95 -90.08 21.66
N ASP A 95 -43.17 -89.96 21.12
CA ASP A 95 -44.42 -90.55 21.61
C ASP A 95 -45.29 -91.01 20.41
N GLN A 96 -46.27 -91.92 20.56
CA GLN A 96 -47.09 -92.41 19.43
C GLN A 96 -48.60 -92.19 19.61
N GLU A 97 -49.24 -91.68 18.56
CA GLU A 97 -50.67 -91.32 18.53
C GLU A 97 -51.38 -91.92 17.30
N ALA A 98 -52.62 -92.39 17.48
CA ALA A 98 -53.44 -93.03 16.44
C ALA A 98 -54.20 -92.01 15.57
N TYR A 99 -54.43 -92.32 14.28
CA TYR A 99 -55.32 -91.56 13.40
C TYR A 99 -55.97 -92.45 12.32
N THR A 100 -57.10 -92.02 11.75
CA THR A 100 -57.83 -92.75 10.69
C THR A 100 -57.53 -92.18 9.31
N ASP A 101 -57.43 -93.08 8.33
CA ASP A 101 -57.04 -92.86 6.93
C ASP A 101 -58.03 -93.61 5.99
N TYR A 102 -58.02 -93.35 4.68
CA TYR A 102 -58.96 -93.97 3.72
C TYR A 102 -58.26 -94.46 2.45
N GLU A 103 -58.59 -95.69 2.02
CA GLU A 103 -57.96 -96.37 0.89
C GLU A 103 -59.00 -96.72 -0.21
N GLN A 104 -58.56 -96.72 -1.47
CA GLN A 104 -59.43 -96.89 -2.66
C GLN A 104 -59.32 -98.30 -3.26
N TYR A 105 -60.40 -98.78 -3.90
CA TYR A 105 -60.44 -100.04 -4.66
C TYR A 105 -61.37 -99.93 -5.89
N THR A 106 -61.23 -100.83 -6.86
CA THR A 106 -61.91 -100.75 -8.17
C THR A 106 -62.95 -101.86 -8.35
N ASP A 107 -64.05 -101.52 -9.02
CA ASP A 107 -65.24 -102.34 -9.33
C ASP A 107 -65.56 -102.18 -10.84
N TYR A 108 -66.49 -102.94 -11.46
CA TYR A 108 -66.75 -102.86 -12.92
C TYR A 108 -68.25 -102.75 -13.28
N GLU A 109 -68.61 -101.84 -14.20
CA GLU A 109 -69.99 -101.61 -14.71
C GLU A 109 -70.10 -101.75 -16.24
N TYR A 110 -71.22 -102.24 -16.77
CA TYR A 110 -71.45 -102.47 -18.21
C TYR A 110 -71.92 -101.19 -18.92
N ARG A 111 -71.29 -100.82 -20.05
CA ARG A 111 -71.61 -99.62 -20.86
C ARG A 111 -71.61 -99.93 -22.36
N CYS A 112 -72.55 -99.32 -23.08
CA CYS A 112 -72.61 -99.32 -24.54
C CYS A 112 -72.49 -97.88 -25.06
N GLU A 113 -71.66 -97.63 -26.06
CA GLU A 113 -71.53 -96.31 -26.69
C GLU A 113 -71.49 -96.42 -28.22
N GLU A 114 -72.17 -95.48 -28.91
CA GLU A 114 -72.17 -95.42 -30.38
C GLU A 114 -70.78 -95.01 -30.90
N ARG A 115 -70.25 -95.78 -31.85
CA ARG A 115 -69.08 -95.41 -32.63
C ARG A 115 -69.48 -95.21 -34.08
N SER A 116 -69.36 -93.96 -34.53
CA SER A 116 -69.30 -93.62 -35.95
C SER A 116 -67.95 -93.97 -36.53
N ARG A 117 -67.92 -94.56 -37.73
CA ARG A 117 -66.71 -94.72 -38.53
C ARG A 117 -66.96 -94.10 -39.90
N ASP A 118 -66.01 -93.29 -40.32
CA ASP A 118 -66.05 -92.65 -41.63
C ASP A 118 -65.52 -93.62 -42.69
N GLU A 119 -66.37 -93.99 -43.65
CA GLU A 119 -65.99 -94.74 -44.83
C GLU A 119 -65.77 -93.78 -46.00
N ARG A 120 -64.60 -93.87 -46.64
CA ARG A 120 -64.21 -93.01 -47.75
C ARG A 120 -64.71 -93.61 -49.07
N VAL A 121 -65.70 -92.98 -49.69
CA VAL A 121 -66.30 -93.39 -50.96
C VAL A 121 -65.85 -92.40 -52.04
N CYS A 122 -65.37 -92.91 -53.19
CA CYS A 122 -64.79 -92.06 -54.23
C CYS A 122 -65.53 -92.20 -55.58
N HIS A 123 -65.47 -91.13 -56.39
CA HIS A 123 -65.99 -91.05 -57.75
C HIS A 123 -65.10 -90.13 -58.58
N ASP A 124 -64.92 -90.42 -59.87
CA ASP A 124 -63.81 -89.85 -60.64
C ASP A 124 -64.25 -88.67 -61.54
N VAL A 125 -63.38 -87.66 -61.65
CA VAL A 125 -63.59 -86.43 -62.46
C VAL A 125 -62.44 -86.27 -63.47
N GLU A 126 -62.74 -85.86 -64.70
CA GLU A 126 -61.81 -85.94 -65.84
C GLU A 126 -61.14 -84.59 -66.20
N SER A 127 -59.85 -84.57 -66.56
CA SER A 127 -59.12 -83.36 -66.99
C SER A 127 -58.03 -83.64 -68.04
N CYS A 128 -58.07 -82.89 -69.15
CA CYS A 128 -57.39 -83.19 -70.43
C CYS A 128 -56.45 -82.06 -70.85
N HIS A 129 -55.22 -82.35 -71.32
CA HIS A 129 -54.40 -81.34 -72.00
C HIS A 129 -53.54 -81.91 -73.14
N ILE A 130 -53.16 -81.02 -74.06
CA ILE A 130 -52.70 -81.38 -75.41
C ILE A 130 -51.65 -80.36 -75.91
N ALA A 131 -50.50 -80.69 -76.54
CA ALA A 131 -49.74 -81.95 -76.61
C ALA A 131 -48.43 -81.77 -77.45
N PRO A 132 -47.22 -82.14 -76.95
CA PRO A 132 -46.03 -82.33 -77.84
C PRO A 132 -44.98 -83.40 -77.37
N GLY A 133 -43.88 -83.61 -78.13
CA GLY A 133 -42.60 -84.18 -77.64
C GLY A 133 -41.61 -84.75 -78.70
N VAL A 134 -40.38 -84.23 -78.82
CA VAL A 134 -39.43 -84.56 -79.91
C VAL A 134 -38.62 -85.84 -79.71
N GLY A 135 -38.57 -86.60 -80.80
CA GLY A 135 -37.28 -87.00 -81.39
C GLY A 135 -37.24 -88.49 -81.66
N PRO A 136 -36.63 -89.27 -80.77
CA PRO A 136 -36.87 -90.71 -80.68
C PRO A 136 -38.37 -91.09 -80.58
N GLY A 137 -39.26 -90.13 -80.30
CA GLY A 137 -40.64 -90.14 -80.83
C GLY A 137 -41.64 -89.45 -79.90
N GLY A 138 -42.54 -88.57 -80.36
CA GLY A 138 -42.85 -88.16 -81.74
C GLY A 138 -44.34 -87.98 -82.01
N GLY A 139 -45.20 -88.46 -81.09
CA GLY A 139 -46.64 -88.28 -81.15
C GLY A 139 -47.12 -87.42 -79.98
N PRO A 140 -47.79 -86.27 -80.19
CA PRO A 140 -48.47 -85.54 -79.12
C PRO A 140 -49.39 -86.51 -78.33
N ASN A 141 -49.06 -86.87 -77.08
CA ASN A 141 -49.15 -85.95 -75.94
C ASN A 141 -50.62 -85.76 -75.49
N ARG A 142 -51.59 -86.51 -76.06
CA ARG A 142 -53.07 -86.39 -75.85
C ARG A 142 -53.49 -86.92 -74.47
N VAL A 143 -52.94 -86.33 -73.41
CA VAL A 143 -52.97 -86.91 -72.07
C VAL A 143 -54.04 -86.23 -71.22
N CYS A 144 -55.10 -87.01 -71.04
CA CYS A 144 -56.15 -86.79 -70.07
C CYS A 144 -55.92 -87.70 -68.86
N THR A 145 -56.24 -87.20 -67.67
CA THR A 145 -56.18 -87.95 -66.42
C THR A 145 -57.48 -87.76 -65.65
N THR A 146 -58.12 -88.88 -65.33
CA THR A 146 -59.24 -88.95 -64.38
C THR A 146 -58.68 -88.96 -62.96
N GLN A 147 -59.16 -88.06 -62.10
CA GLN A 147 -58.81 -87.99 -60.68
C GLN A 147 -59.98 -88.51 -59.81
N PRO A 148 -59.73 -89.45 -58.88
CA PRO A 148 -60.75 -89.86 -57.90
C PRO A 148 -60.99 -88.76 -56.87
N VAL A 149 -62.19 -88.20 -56.87
CA VAL A 149 -62.69 -87.33 -55.81
C VAL A 149 -63.31 -88.21 -54.73
N CYS A 150 -62.85 -88.07 -53.49
CA CYS A 150 -63.32 -88.92 -52.38
C CYS A 150 -64.08 -88.11 -51.34
N GLU A 151 -65.26 -88.59 -50.96
CA GLU A 151 -66.08 -88.07 -49.88
C GLU A 151 -66.13 -89.09 -48.73
N ASN A 152 -66.01 -88.61 -47.49
CA ASN A 152 -66.13 -89.46 -46.30
C ASN A 152 -67.59 -89.49 -45.86
N VAL A 153 -68.23 -90.65 -45.91
CA VAL A 153 -69.59 -90.88 -45.39
C VAL A 153 -69.53 -91.61 -44.05
N THR A 154 -70.04 -90.94 -43.01
CA THR A 154 -70.09 -91.46 -41.65
C THR A 154 -71.19 -92.51 -41.48
N ARG A 155 -70.84 -93.77 -41.25
CA ARG A 155 -71.79 -94.82 -40.81
C ARG A 155 -71.67 -95.04 -39.31
N ARG A 156 -72.82 -95.20 -38.63
CA ARG A 156 -72.88 -95.45 -37.17
C ARG A 156 -73.05 -96.92 -36.85
N TYR A 157 -72.37 -97.39 -35.82
CA TYR A 157 -72.56 -98.70 -35.19
C TYR A 157 -72.49 -98.54 -33.66
N GLN A 158 -72.93 -99.54 -32.90
CA GLN A 158 -72.98 -99.48 -31.43
C GLN A 158 -72.14 -100.61 -30.83
N ASP A 159 -71.29 -100.29 -29.86
CA ASP A 159 -70.28 -101.20 -29.29
C ASP A 159 -70.40 -101.22 -27.75
N CYS A 160 -70.24 -102.40 -27.11
CA CYS A 160 -70.67 -102.64 -25.72
C CYS A 160 -69.66 -103.46 -24.89
N GLY A 161 -69.35 -103.02 -23.66
CA GLY A 161 -68.44 -103.73 -22.76
C GLY A 161 -68.41 -103.23 -21.30
N ASN A 162 -67.72 -103.96 -20.41
CA ASN A 162 -67.54 -103.59 -19.00
C ASN A 162 -66.39 -102.60 -18.79
N VAL A 163 -66.60 -101.59 -17.93
CA VAL A 163 -65.68 -100.47 -17.66
C VAL A 163 -65.46 -100.33 -16.14
N PRO A 164 -64.21 -100.18 -15.65
CA PRO A 164 -63.94 -100.06 -14.21
C PRO A 164 -64.30 -98.70 -13.59
N VAL A 165 -64.76 -98.71 -12.33
CA VAL A 165 -65.16 -97.55 -11.51
C VAL A 165 -64.59 -97.69 -10.07
N THR A 166 -64.10 -96.61 -9.47
CA THR A 166 -63.36 -96.65 -8.18
C THR A 166 -64.23 -96.24 -6.97
N LYS A 167 -64.08 -96.94 -5.84
CA LYS A 167 -64.78 -96.76 -4.54
C LYS A 167 -63.76 -96.70 -3.37
N THR A 168 -64.16 -96.31 -2.15
CA THR A 168 -63.22 -96.08 -1.02
C THR A 168 -63.71 -96.61 0.35
N ARG A 169 -62.80 -96.89 1.30
CA ARG A 169 -63.11 -97.34 2.69
C ARG A 169 -62.09 -96.84 3.73
N ALA A 170 -62.47 -96.79 5.01
CA ALA A 170 -61.64 -96.32 6.13
C ALA A 170 -60.71 -97.39 6.76
N VAL A 171 -59.57 -96.98 7.30
CA VAL A 171 -58.55 -97.82 7.99
C VAL A 171 -57.84 -96.99 9.08
N THR A 172 -57.37 -97.58 10.19
CA THR A 172 -56.66 -96.84 11.26
C THR A 172 -55.14 -97.10 11.26
N LYS A 173 -54.34 -96.03 11.41
CA LYS A 173 -52.87 -96.01 11.41
C LYS A 173 -52.33 -95.25 12.64
N TYR A 174 -51.02 -95.27 12.87
CA TYR A 174 -50.37 -94.56 13.99
C TYR A 174 -49.20 -93.70 13.48
N ARG A 175 -48.90 -92.59 14.16
CA ARG A 175 -47.74 -91.73 13.87
C ARG A 175 -46.97 -91.40 15.14
N THR A 176 -45.65 -91.24 15.00
CA THR A 176 -44.79 -90.74 16.07
C THR A 176 -44.79 -89.21 16.10
N VAL A 177 -44.91 -88.61 17.28
CA VAL A 177 -44.88 -87.16 17.53
C VAL A 177 -43.86 -86.81 18.61
N THR A 178 -43.21 -85.66 18.48
CA THR A 178 -42.15 -85.22 19.38
C THR A 178 -42.70 -84.25 20.44
N LYS A 179 -42.43 -84.53 21.71
CA LYS A 179 -42.77 -83.71 22.89
C LYS A 179 -41.47 -83.30 23.62
N TYR A 180 -41.49 -82.30 24.50
CA TYR A 180 -40.27 -81.74 25.14
C TYR A 180 -40.38 -81.74 26.68
N ARG A 181 -39.27 -81.93 27.38
CA ARG A 181 -39.15 -81.69 28.84
C ARG A 181 -37.98 -80.76 29.16
N GLN A 182 -38.04 -80.05 30.29
CA GLN A 182 -36.92 -79.23 30.77
C GLN A 182 -35.91 -80.06 31.57
N GLU A 183 -34.63 -79.82 31.31
CA GLU A 183 -33.50 -80.38 32.08
C GLU A 183 -32.56 -79.26 32.54
N GLN A 184 -32.03 -79.37 33.76
CA GLN A 184 -31.11 -78.39 34.33
C GLN A 184 -29.66 -78.69 33.94
N ARG A 185 -28.95 -77.68 33.45
CA ARG A 185 -27.53 -77.75 33.04
C ARG A 185 -26.75 -76.57 33.64
N THR A 186 -25.43 -76.66 33.62
CA THR A 186 -24.51 -75.60 34.07
C THR A 186 -23.57 -75.20 32.95
N ARG A 187 -23.17 -73.92 32.94
CA ARG A 187 -22.07 -73.41 32.10
C ARG A 187 -21.14 -72.52 32.91
N THR A 188 -19.85 -72.56 32.58
CA THR A 188 -18.87 -71.62 33.11
C THR A 188 -18.94 -70.32 32.32
N VAL A 189 -19.00 -69.18 33.01
CA VAL A 189 -19.00 -67.84 32.42
C VAL A 189 -17.84 -67.02 32.99
N THR A 190 -17.15 -66.27 32.12
CA THR A 190 -16.14 -65.31 32.56
C THR A 190 -16.82 -64.02 33.00
N ARG A 191 -16.71 -63.69 34.30
CA ARG A 191 -17.14 -62.40 34.87
C ARG A 191 -15.90 -61.56 35.20
N TYR A 192 -16.07 -60.26 35.38
CA TYR A 192 -14.98 -59.34 35.73
C TYR A 192 -15.23 -58.74 37.10
N ARG A 193 -14.18 -58.65 37.93
CA ARG A 193 -14.19 -57.89 39.18
C ARG A 193 -13.16 -56.76 39.12
N GLN A 194 -13.46 -55.63 39.74
CA GLN A 194 -12.50 -54.55 39.88
C GLN A 194 -11.53 -54.88 41.02
N GLU A 195 -10.26 -55.06 40.68
CA GLU A 195 -9.18 -55.16 41.66
C GLU A 195 -8.44 -53.83 41.77
N GLN A 196 -8.27 -53.34 42.99
CA GLN A 196 -7.50 -52.14 43.26
C GLN A 196 -6.01 -52.45 43.16
N ARG A 197 -5.32 -51.79 42.25
CA ARG A 197 -3.87 -51.90 42.05
C ARG A 197 -3.20 -50.55 42.27
N THR A 198 -1.93 -50.57 42.64
CA THR A 198 -1.11 -49.38 42.85
C THR A 198 -0.01 -49.32 41.81
N ARG A 199 0.23 -48.13 41.24
CA ARG A 199 1.41 -47.84 40.43
C ARG A 199 2.19 -46.67 41.03
N THR A 200 3.51 -46.76 41.00
CA THR A 200 4.37 -45.62 41.31
C THR A 200 4.42 -44.70 40.09
N VAL A 201 4.13 -43.42 40.28
CA VAL A 201 4.23 -42.40 39.24
C VAL A 201 5.23 -41.33 39.67
N THR A 202 6.00 -40.82 38.72
CA THR A 202 6.85 -39.64 38.95
C THR A 202 6.01 -38.38 38.70
N LYS A 203 5.71 -37.65 39.77
CA LYS A 203 5.10 -36.31 39.71
C LYS A 203 6.19 -35.27 39.90
N TYR A 204 5.92 -34.05 39.47
CA TYR A 204 6.80 -32.91 39.72
C TYR A 204 6.11 -31.93 40.66
N ARG A 205 6.87 -31.27 41.52
CA ARG A 205 6.39 -30.19 42.37
C ARG A 205 7.28 -28.96 42.23
N ASP A 206 6.64 -27.80 42.16
CA ASP A 206 7.32 -26.51 42.28
C ASP A 206 7.94 -26.37 43.66
N LYS A 207 9.27 -26.38 43.72
CA LYS A 207 10.04 -26.04 44.91
C LYS A 207 10.70 -24.69 44.67
N GLN A 208 10.43 -23.73 45.55
CA GLN A 208 11.25 -22.52 45.60
C GLN A 208 12.63 -22.89 46.13
N VAL A 209 13.65 -22.69 45.29
CA VAL A 209 15.06 -22.81 45.63
C VAL A 209 15.59 -21.41 45.85
N CYS A 210 16.15 -21.16 47.03
CA CYS A 210 16.96 -19.97 47.26
C CYS A 210 18.41 -20.28 46.87
N CYS A 211 19.09 -19.44 46.09
CA CYS A 211 18.59 -18.30 45.35
C CYS A 211 19.44 -18.17 44.08
N LYS A 212 18.92 -17.51 43.05
CA LYS A 212 19.70 -17.17 41.86
C LYS A 212 20.24 -15.75 42.04
N THR A 213 21.56 -15.60 41.92
CA THR A 213 22.19 -14.28 41.82
C THR A 213 21.79 -13.63 40.51
N GLU A 214 21.06 -12.52 40.58
CA GLU A 214 20.73 -11.68 39.42
C GLU A 214 21.30 -10.28 39.61
N THR A 215 21.84 -9.70 38.54
CA THR A 215 22.32 -8.31 38.55
C THR A 215 21.17 -7.37 38.22
N ARG A 216 20.99 -6.32 39.02
CA ARG A 216 20.06 -5.23 38.73
C ARG A 216 20.78 -3.88 38.74
N ASN A 217 20.42 -3.01 37.80
CA ASN A 217 20.84 -1.63 37.84
C ASN A 217 20.03 -0.91 38.92
N VAL A 218 20.70 -0.42 39.96
CA VAL A 218 20.10 0.40 41.02
C VAL A 218 20.58 1.82 40.81
N PHE A 219 19.66 2.78 40.90
CA PHE A 219 20.03 4.20 40.91
C PHE A 219 20.97 4.46 42.08
N ASP A 220 22.14 5.02 41.79
CA ASP A 220 23.16 5.29 42.79
C ASP A 220 23.14 6.78 43.18
N HIS A 221 23.38 7.66 42.20
CA HIS A 221 23.37 9.11 42.40
C HIS A 221 23.12 9.87 41.08
N GLN A 222 22.98 11.20 41.15
CA GLN A 222 22.98 12.06 39.95
C GLN A 222 24.35 12.73 39.79
N PHE A 223 25.00 12.50 38.65
CA PHE A 223 26.18 13.25 38.24
C PHE A 223 25.73 14.61 37.67
N ASN A 224 25.97 15.68 38.44
CA ASN A 224 25.76 17.06 38.01
C ASN A 224 27.08 17.60 37.45
N MET A 225 27.06 17.99 36.17
CA MET A 225 28.20 18.55 35.47
C MET A 225 27.89 19.98 35.04
N PRO A 226 28.38 20.99 35.77
CA PRO A 226 28.45 22.36 35.29
C PRO A 226 29.21 22.43 33.97
N VAL A 227 28.71 23.22 33.03
CA VAL A 227 29.35 23.52 31.75
C VAL A 227 29.61 25.01 31.68
N VAL A 228 30.83 25.38 31.32
CA VAL A 228 31.30 26.75 31.16
C VAL A 228 31.78 26.92 29.72
N VAL A 229 31.19 27.85 28.97
CA VAL A 229 31.60 28.14 27.60
C VAL A 229 32.20 29.54 27.55
N ASN A 230 33.49 29.60 27.20
CA ASN A 230 34.27 30.83 27.08
C ASN A 230 34.36 31.25 25.61
N PHE A 231 34.09 32.53 25.34
CA PHE A 231 34.08 33.11 24.00
C PHE A 231 35.32 34.00 23.77
N PRO A 232 35.84 34.09 22.53
CA PRO A 232 36.92 35.01 22.18
C PRO A 232 36.56 36.45 22.53
N ALA A 233 37.51 37.20 23.09
CA ALA A 233 37.29 38.55 23.58
C ALA A 233 36.82 39.54 22.50
N GLU A 234 37.12 39.30 21.22
CA GLU A 234 36.66 40.13 20.10
C GLU A 234 35.19 39.88 19.71
N THR A 235 34.57 38.78 20.16
CA THR A 235 33.20 38.40 19.78
C THR A 235 32.14 39.04 20.68
N VAL A 236 32.27 40.34 20.98
CA VAL A 236 31.35 41.07 21.86
C VAL A 236 30.01 41.33 21.17
N LEU A 237 28.93 40.83 21.77
CA LEU A 237 27.56 41.12 21.38
C LEU A 237 27.14 42.53 21.84
N VAL A 238 26.41 43.26 21.00
CA VAL A 238 25.96 44.64 21.28
C VAL A 238 24.45 44.79 21.19
N GLY A 239 23.88 45.74 21.95
CA GLY A 239 22.45 46.05 21.90
C GLY A 239 21.57 44.83 22.24
N ASN A 240 20.72 44.43 21.30
CA ASN A 240 19.81 43.28 21.41
C ASN A 240 20.33 42.01 20.72
N GLU A 241 21.61 41.95 20.34
CA GLU A 241 22.22 40.76 19.76
C GLU A 241 22.19 39.56 20.73
N GLN A 242 21.85 38.39 20.18
CA GLN A 242 21.80 37.13 20.92
C GLN A 242 22.37 35.99 20.07
N GLU A 243 22.98 35.01 20.74
CA GLU A 243 23.44 33.76 20.15
C GLU A 243 22.90 32.58 20.97
N SER A 244 22.68 31.44 20.33
CA SER A 244 22.20 30.23 21.00
C SER A 244 22.99 28.99 20.59
N PHE A 245 23.20 28.11 21.57
CA PHE A 245 24.01 26.90 21.46
C PHE A 245 23.31 25.76 22.17
N THR A 246 23.31 24.57 21.59
CA THR A 246 22.92 23.35 22.30
C THR A 246 24.16 22.68 22.87
N VAL A 247 24.13 22.34 24.15
CA VAL A 247 25.12 21.46 24.78
C VAL A 247 24.46 20.14 25.11
N SER A 248 25.08 19.03 24.73
CA SER A 248 24.63 17.68 25.07
C SER A 248 25.75 16.85 25.70
N PHE A 249 25.40 16.05 26.70
CA PHE A 249 26.28 15.12 27.38
C PHE A 249 26.65 13.96 26.44
N SER A 250 27.94 13.68 26.27
CA SER A 250 28.43 12.62 25.37
C SER A 250 29.34 11.57 26.03
N GLY A 251 29.80 11.81 27.27
CA GLY A 251 30.76 10.94 27.96
C GLY A 251 30.19 9.99 29.02
N THR A 252 31.00 9.72 30.04
CA THR A 252 30.65 9.02 31.29
C THR A 252 31.05 9.90 32.50
N GLU A 253 30.74 9.47 33.73
CA GLU A 253 31.24 10.17 34.92
C GLU A 253 32.77 10.11 35.03
N ALA A 254 33.38 8.96 34.72
CA ALA A 254 34.82 8.75 34.76
C ALA A 254 35.58 9.41 33.58
N ALA A 255 34.89 9.67 32.47
CA ALA A 255 35.41 10.37 31.30
C ALA A 255 34.34 11.35 30.79
N PRO A 256 34.15 12.50 31.47
CA PRO A 256 33.12 13.46 31.12
C PRO A 256 33.44 14.10 29.78
N ALA A 257 32.43 14.20 28.92
CA ALA A 257 32.51 14.84 27.62
C ALA A 257 31.16 15.49 27.29
N VAL A 258 31.24 16.58 26.55
CA VAL A 258 30.09 17.29 25.97
C VAL A 258 30.31 17.51 24.48
N GLN A 259 29.21 17.71 23.77
CA GLN A 259 29.18 18.25 22.43
C GLN A 259 28.52 19.63 22.47
N LEU A 260 29.16 20.63 21.88
CA LEU A 260 28.61 21.97 21.67
C LEU A 260 28.19 22.13 20.20
N VAL A 261 26.94 22.51 19.96
CA VAL A 261 26.39 22.73 18.62
C VAL A 261 25.79 24.14 18.52
N PRO A 262 26.41 25.06 17.77
CA PRO A 262 25.81 26.36 17.44
C PRO A 262 24.43 26.21 16.80
N LYS A 263 23.47 27.06 17.18
CA LYS A 263 22.11 27.10 16.62
C LYS A 263 21.83 28.41 15.89
N THR A 264 22.13 29.54 16.52
CA THR A 264 22.05 30.86 15.91
C THR A 264 23.24 31.65 16.42
N THR A 265 24.12 32.09 15.52
CA THR A 265 25.34 32.83 15.87
C THR A 265 25.56 33.98 14.92
N LEU A 266 26.25 35.01 15.41
CA LEU A 266 26.70 36.17 14.64
C LEU A 266 28.18 36.03 14.24
N PHE A 267 28.93 35.16 14.94
CA PHE A 267 30.31 34.82 14.63
C PHE A 267 30.46 33.31 14.35
N GLY A 268 31.56 32.94 13.69
CA GLY A 268 31.95 31.55 13.54
C GLY A 268 32.75 31.11 14.76
N TYR A 269 32.43 29.93 15.30
CA TYR A 269 33.12 29.35 16.44
C TYR A 269 33.61 27.94 16.14
N ALA A 270 34.80 27.62 16.60
CA ALA A 270 35.29 26.27 16.74
C ALA A 270 35.76 26.06 18.19
N ILE A 271 35.65 24.81 18.68
CA ILE A 271 36.27 24.44 19.96
C ILE A 271 37.79 24.54 19.77
N ASP A 272 38.45 25.35 20.59
CA ASP A 272 39.91 25.43 20.65
C ASP A 272 40.45 24.45 21.68
N HIS A 273 39.84 24.45 22.86
CA HIS A 273 40.17 23.59 23.98
C HIS A 273 38.91 23.13 24.71
N GLN A 274 38.94 21.93 25.27
CA GLN A 274 37.85 21.38 26.09
C GLN A 274 38.45 20.46 27.16
N GLU A 275 38.16 20.73 28.42
CA GLU A 275 38.66 19.96 29.56
C GLU A 275 37.65 19.87 30.70
N PHE A 276 37.80 18.87 31.57
CA PHE A 276 37.11 18.81 32.84
C PHE A 276 38.03 19.29 33.96
N ARG A 277 37.77 20.48 34.49
CA ARG A 277 38.61 21.16 35.49
C ARG A 277 37.75 21.71 36.63
N GLY A 278 38.14 21.44 37.87
CA GLY A 278 37.44 21.95 39.06
C GLY A 278 36.00 21.45 39.22
N GLY A 279 35.66 20.28 38.65
CA GLY A 279 34.30 19.74 38.66
C GLY A 279 33.38 20.28 37.55
N ALA A 280 33.88 21.17 36.69
CA ALA A 280 33.14 21.71 35.55
C ALA A 280 33.77 21.29 34.21
N MET A 281 32.94 21.16 33.18
CA MET A 281 33.38 21.04 31.80
C MET A 281 33.61 22.45 31.22
N VAL A 282 34.86 22.81 30.97
CA VAL A 282 35.25 24.10 30.40
C VAL A 282 35.48 23.92 28.90
N ILE A 283 34.81 24.75 28.08
CA ILE A 283 34.94 24.79 26.63
C ILE A 283 35.44 26.18 26.25
N ASP A 284 36.67 26.25 25.74
CA ASP A 284 37.23 27.48 25.18
C ASP A 284 37.02 27.48 23.66
N LEU A 285 36.36 28.53 23.17
CA LEU A 285 36.09 28.71 21.75
C LEU A 285 37.13 29.64 21.12
N LYS A 286 37.55 29.32 19.90
CA LYS A 286 38.24 30.27 18.99
C LYS A 286 37.28 30.77 17.93
N ARG A 287 37.53 32.00 17.47
CA ARG A 287 36.82 32.58 16.32
C ARG A 287 37.29 31.89 15.04
N VAL A 288 36.34 31.58 14.17
CA VAL A 288 36.56 31.16 12.78
C VAL A 288 35.64 31.97 11.87
N ALA A 289 35.82 31.88 10.55
CA ALA A 289 34.90 32.51 9.61
C ALA A 289 33.50 31.87 9.71
N LEU A 290 32.47 32.70 9.82
CA LEU A 290 31.08 32.29 9.69
C LEU A 290 30.65 32.21 8.21
N TYR A 291 31.22 33.10 7.39
CA TYR A 291 30.87 33.24 5.99
C TYR A 291 32.08 33.07 5.07
N THR A 292 31.86 32.45 3.91
CA THR A 292 32.90 32.23 2.89
C THR A 292 32.79 33.23 1.74
N GLN A 293 33.85 33.33 0.94
CA GLN A 293 33.86 34.12 -0.29
C GLN A 293 32.82 33.65 -1.31
N ASP A 294 32.42 32.37 -1.33
CA ASP A 294 31.35 31.91 -2.24
C ASP A 294 29.97 32.43 -1.83
N GLN A 295 29.71 32.51 -0.52
CA GLN A 295 28.47 33.04 0.02
C GLN A 295 28.38 34.57 -0.11
N LEU A 296 29.54 35.25 -0.03
CA LEU A 296 29.66 36.70 0.03
C LEU A 296 30.47 37.30 -1.14
N GLY A 297 30.57 36.60 -2.26
CA GLY A 297 31.29 37.05 -3.45
C GLY A 297 30.36 37.59 -4.53
N VAL A 298 30.83 37.62 -5.77
CA VAL A 298 30.05 38.02 -6.96
C VAL A 298 28.71 37.26 -7.04
N ALA A 299 28.71 35.98 -6.65
CA ALA A 299 27.50 35.14 -6.64
C ALA A 299 26.38 35.66 -5.73
N SER A 300 26.67 36.51 -4.75
CA SER A 300 25.66 37.15 -3.89
C SER A 300 24.94 38.33 -4.55
N ILE A 301 25.50 38.89 -5.62
CA ILE A 301 24.91 39.98 -6.40
C ILE A 301 24.02 39.39 -7.50
N LYS A 302 22.73 39.73 -7.48
CA LYS A 302 21.70 39.22 -8.40
C LYS A 302 21.03 40.35 -9.17
N GLY A 303 20.73 40.10 -10.44
CA GLY A 303 19.97 41.04 -11.28
C GLY A 303 20.66 42.39 -11.50
N LEU A 304 22.00 42.41 -11.50
CA LEU A 304 22.76 43.63 -11.83
C LEU A 304 22.43 44.11 -13.23
N GLY A 305 21.97 45.34 -13.34
CA GLY A 305 21.61 45.97 -14.61
C GLY A 305 21.55 47.48 -14.52
N LEU A 306 21.49 48.09 -15.70
CA LEU A 306 21.41 49.54 -15.91
C LEU A 306 20.04 49.87 -16.51
N ARG A 307 19.37 50.90 -16.00
CA ARG A 307 18.04 51.33 -16.48
C ARG A 307 18.02 52.83 -16.71
N LEU A 308 17.42 53.26 -17.82
CA LEU A 308 17.09 54.68 -18.03
C LEU A 308 15.88 55.07 -17.18
N THR A 309 15.95 56.27 -16.59
CA THR A 309 14.87 56.89 -15.80
C THR A 309 14.52 58.24 -16.42
N LYS A 310 13.54 58.95 -15.84
CA LYS A 310 13.22 60.33 -16.29
C LYS A 310 14.34 61.33 -15.98
N ASP A 311 15.16 61.02 -14.98
CA ASP A 311 16.14 61.95 -14.38
C ASP A 311 17.60 61.56 -14.68
N GLY A 312 17.82 60.57 -15.55
CA GLY A 312 19.15 60.03 -15.88
C GLY A 312 19.11 58.51 -16.00
N ALA A 313 20.06 57.81 -15.37
CA ALA A 313 20.07 56.36 -15.27
C ALA A 313 20.07 55.88 -13.81
N GLU A 314 19.73 54.61 -13.57
CA GLU A 314 19.95 53.94 -12.29
C GLU A 314 20.65 52.59 -12.52
N ILE A 315 21.58 52.24 -11.63
CA ILE A 315 22.06 50.86 -11.46
C ILE A 315 21.14 50.20 -10.45
N ARG A 316 20.68 48.98 -10.73
CA ARG A 316 19.85 48.18 -9.82
C ARG A 316 20.43 46.78 -9.67
N PHE A 317 20.46 46.27 -8.44
CA PHE A 317 20.75 44.86 -8.12
C PHE A 317 20.14 44.46 -6.78
N THR A 318 20.12 43.16 -6.50
CA THR A 318 19.88 42.61 -5.17
C THR A 318 21.17 42.02 -4.61
N ASP A 319 21.55 42.44 -3.40
CA ASP A 319 22.67 41.88 -2.66
C ASP A 319 22.19 40.91 -1.58
N GLN A 320 22.36 39.62 -1.85
CA GLN A 320 22.04 38.54 -0.91
C GLN A 320 23.16 38.29 0.12
N GLY A 321 24.26 39.04 0.05
CA GLY A 321 25.43 38.97 0.91
C GLY A 321 25.43 39.95 2.08
N LEU A 322 24.39 40.79 2.23
CA LEU A 322 24.20 41.53 3.47
C LEU A 322 23.99 40.56 4.64
N ARG A 323 24.81 40.71 5.68
CA ARG A 323 24.82 39.85 6.87
C ARG A 323 25.05 40.69 8.13
N PRO A 324 24.52 40.26 9.29
CA PRO A 324 24.89 40.86 10.57
C PRO A 324 26.42 40.91 10.74
N ARG A 325 26.92 42.02 11.29
CA ARG A 325 28.36 42.24 11.56
C ARG A 325 29.29 42.18 10.33
N VAL A 326 28.74 42.26 9.12
CA VAL A 326 29.49 42.47 7.88
C VAL A 326 29.08 43.81 7.27
N THR A 327 30.02 44.75 7.20
CA THR A 327 29.84 46.03 6.52
C THR A 327 30.16 45.88 5.03
N SER A 328 29.24 46.28 4.16
CA SER A 328 29.44 46.33 2.71
C SER A 328 29.57 47.78 2.24
N ALA A 329 30.66 48.09 1.54
CA ALA A 329 30.86 49.34 0.82
C ALA A 329 30.83 49.06 -0.69
N TYR A 330 30.11 49.90 -1.44
CA TYR A 330 29.91 49.73 -2.87
C TYR A 330 30.55 50.87 -3.64
N SER A 331 31.19 50.54 -4.75
CA SER A 331 31.61 51.51 -5.77
C SER A 331 31.24 50.99 -7.15
N TYR A 332 31.00 51.89 -8.10
CA TYR A 332 30.59 51.52 -9.45
C TYR A 332 31.35 52.29 -10.51
N GLN A 333 31.46 51.70 -11.69
CA GLN A 333 31.94 52.31 -12.92
C GLN A 333 31.00 51.93 -14.08
N ILE A 334 30.82 52.85 -15.02
CA ILE A 334 30.05 52.65 -16.25
C ILE A 334 30.88 53.13 -17.44
N HIS A 335 31.01 52.31 -18.46
CA HIS A 335 31.63 52.64 -19.74
C HIS A 335 30.80 52.11 -20.91
N GLU A 336 30.90 52.75 -22.07
CA GLU A 336 30.35 52.22 -23.32
C GLU A 336 31.20 51.03 -23.79
N VAL A 337 30.58 49.93 -24.22
CA VAL A 337 31.32 48.74 -24.68
C VAL A 337 32.10 49.07 -25.95
N GLY A 338 33.42 49.04 -25.85
CA GLY A 338 34.35 49.42 -26.93
C GLY A 338 34.96 50.82 -26.77
N ALA A 339 34.45 51.65 -25.85
CA ALA A 339 35.12 52.87 -25.40
C ALA A 339 36.12 52.56 -24.27
N GLN A 340 37.13 53.42 -24.11
CA GLN A 340 38.06 53.39 -22.96
C GLN A 340 37.60 54.30 -21.82
N ASP A 341 36.75 55.29 -22.11
CA ASP A 341 36.37 56.32 -21.15
C ASP A 341 35.29 55.85 -20.17
N ILE A 342 35.53 56.10 -18.88
CA ILE A 342 34.53 55.92 -17.82
C ILE A 342 33.56 57.09 -17.90
N LEU A 343 32.29 56.79 -18.19
CA LEU A 343 31.21 57.77 -18.34
C LEU A 343 30.64 58.21 -16.99
N ALA A 344 30.62 57.31 -16.02
CA ALA A 344 30.23 57.61 -14.64
C ALA A 344 30.92 56.67 -13.66
N GLN A 345 31.24 57.20 -12.48
CA GLN A 345 31.69 56.43 -11.33
C GLN A 345 31.17 57.04 -10.03
N GLY A 346 31.09 56.24 -8.98
CA GLY A 346 30.64 56.71 -7.67
C GLY A 346 30.75 55.64 -6.59
N SER A 347 30.29 55.97 -5.39
CA SER A 347 30.24 55.05 -4.25
C SER A 347 28.98 55.27 -3.41
N LEU A 348 28.58 54.23 -2.68
CA LEU A 348 27.47 54.28 -1.74
C LEU A 348 27.65 53.26 -0.62
N ASN A 349 26.91 53.49 0.47
CA ASN A 349 26.68 52.51 1.52
C ASN A 349 25.20 52.13 1.47
N ALA A 350 24.89 50.94 0.93
CA ALA A 350 23.54 50.39 0.99
C ALA A 350 23.33 49.61 2.30
N GLN A 351 22.17 49.77 2.93
CA GLN A 351 21.75 48.97 4.09
C GLN A 351 20.67 47.94 3.73
N ASP A 352 19.98 48.13 2.61
CA ASP A 352 18.92 47.25 2.12
C ASP A 352 19.44 46.26 1.07
N ALA A 353 18.86 45.07 1.05
CA ALA A 353 19.21 44.03 0.08
C ALA A 353 18.91 44.45 -1.36
N GLN A 354 17.96 45.36 -1.60
CA GLN A 354 17.72 45.94 -2.91
C GLN A 354 18.49 47.25 -3.04
N VAL A 355 19.54 47.23 -3.87
CA VAL A 355 20.41 48.38 -4.09
C VAL A 355 19.99 49.11 -5.37
N VAL A 356 19.71 50.41 -5.23
CA VAL A 356 19.42 51.32 -6.35
C VAL A 356 20.38 52.50 -6.27
N ILE A 357 21.16 52.71 -7.32
CA ILE A 357 22.15 53.78 -7.41
C ILE A 357 21.71 54.75 -8.50
N PRO A 358 21.27 55.98 -8.18
CA PRO A 358 21.00 56.99 -9.19
C PRO A 358 22.32 57.45 -9.82
N VAL A 359 22.34 57.54 -11.15
CA VAL A 359 23.52 57.93 -11.93
C VAL A 359 23.22 59.20 -12.71
N GLN A 360 23.89 60.29 -12.34
CA GLN A 360 23.75 61.61 -12.95
C GLN A 360 24.56 61.72 -14.26
N VAL A 361 24.32 60.81 -15.20
CA VAL A 361 24.92 60.84 -16.54
C VAL A 361 23.83 60.61 -17.58
N VAL A 362 23.89 61.37 -18.67
CA VAL A 362 23.00 61.17 -19.82
C VAL A 362 23.56 60.04 -20.67
N LEU A 363 22.94 58.87 -20.59
CA LEU A 363 23.28 57.72 -21.44
C LEU A 363 22.45 57.74 -22.72
N VAL A 364 23.06 57.26 -23.81
CA VAL A 364 22.47 57.29 -25.15
C VAL A 364 21.71 56.00 -25.41
N GLU A 365 20.46 56.13 -25.88
CA GLU A 365 19.65 54.96 -26.25
C GLU A 365 20.29 54.14 -27.38
N ASN A 366 20.03 52.84 -27.37
CA ASN A 366 20.54 51.82 -28.29
C ASN A 366 22.05 51.57 -28.25
N LYS A 367 22.81 52.24 -27.36
CA LYS A 367 24.19 51.88 -27.02
C LYS A 367 24.23 50.74 -26.00
N THR A 368 25.36 50.04 -25.98
CA THR A 368 25.65 48.97 -25.03
C THR A 368 26.65 49.47 -24.00
N TYR A 369 26.31 49.33 -22.73
CA TYR A 369 27.13 49.75 -21.60
C TYR A 369 27.51 48.55 -20.76
N GLN A 370 28.72 48.59 -20.22
CA GLN A 370 29.12 47.70 -19.13
C GLN A 370 29.01 48.49 -17.82
N VAL A 371 28.44 47.83 -16.81
CA VAL A 371 28.41 48.32 -15.43
C VAL A 371 29.21 47.36 -14.58
N ASP A 372 30.24 47.89 -13.93
CA ASP A 372 31.03 47.17 -12.95
C ASP A 372 30.70 47.72 -11.56
N VAL A 373 30.29 46.85 -10.65
CA VAL A 373 30.04 47.15 -9.24
C VAL A 373 31.05 46.40 -8.39
N ARG A 374 31.98 47.14 -7.79
CA ARG A 374 32.94 46.62 -6.80
C ARG A 374 32.34 46.70 -5.42
N VAL A 375 32.31 45.57 -4.72
CA VAL A 375 31.80 45.43 -3.36
C VAL A 375 32.95 45.01 -2.45
N VAL A 376 33.26 45.86 -1.48
CA VAL A 376 34.23 45.59 -0.42
C VAL A 376 33.47 45.26 0.85
N ARG A 377 33.78 44.11 1.47
CA ARG A 377 33.12 43.62 2.68
C ARG A 377 34.12 43.37 3.78
N GLN A 378 33.85 43.92 4.95
CA GLN A 378 34.70 43.86 6.14
C GLN A 378 33.87 43.45 7.34
N GLY A 379 34.43 42.65 8.25
CA GLY A 379 33.72 42.25 9.46
C GLY A 379 34.35 41.10 10.21
N LEU A 380 34.13 41.07 11.52
CA LEU A 380 34.58 39.97 12.40
C LEU A 380 34.08 38.56 12.03
N PRO A 381 32.92 38.36 11.36
CA PRO A 381 32.49 37.04 10.89
C PRO A 381 33.29 36.51 9.68
N LEU A 382 34.22 37.29 9.12
CA LEU A 382 35.04 36.91 7.96
C LEU A 382 36.44 36.45 8.39
N ALA A 383 37.08 35.61 7.57
CA ALA A 383 38.51 35.27 7.72
C ALA A 383 39.42 36.43 7.29
N ALA A 384 39.02 37.14 6.23
CA ALA A 384 39.68 38.29 5.64
C ALA A 384 38.62 39.16 4.95
N ASP A 385 38.99 40.39 4.60
CA ASP A 385 38.14 41.26 3.80
C ASP A 385 37.87 40.65 2.42
N ILE A 386 36.65 40.81 1.91
CA ILE A 386 36.24 40.31 0.60
C ILE A 386 36.08 41.49 -0.34
N ASP A 387 36.83 41.48 -1.44
CA ASP A 387 36.79 42.51 -2.48
C ASP A 387 36.48 41.84 -3.82
N VAL A 388 35.33 42.16 -4.39
CA VAL A 388 34.80 41.51 -5.59
C VAL A 388 34.17 42.50 -6.55
N VAL A 389 34.32 42.26 -7.85
CA VAL A 389 33.66 43.06 -8.91
C VAL A 389 32.59 42.20 -9.59
N ALA A 390 31.36 42.68 -9.56
CA ALA A 390 30.25 42.13 -10.33
C ALA A 390 30.03 42.98 -11.59
N SER A 391 30.04 42.34 -12.76
CA SER A 391 29.92 43.02 -14.06
C SER A 391 28.64 42.63 -14.77
N ALA A 392 27.98 43.58 -15.42
CA ALA A 392 26.84 43.34 -16.31
C ALA A 392 26.92 44.19 -17.57
N THR A 393 26.68 43.57 -18.72
CA THR A 393 26.61 44.26 -20.02
C THR A 393 25.16 44.42 -20.44
N GLN A 394 24.70 45.65 -20.55
CA GLN A 394 23.31 46.00 -20.86
C GLN A 394 23.24 46.92 -22.07
N LYS A 395 22.49 46.53 -23.10
CA LYS A 395 22.05 47.45 -24.15
C LYS A 395 20.90 48.29 -23.60
N LEU A 396 21.03 49.61 -23.63
CA LEU A 396 19.97 50.52 -23.17
C LEU A 396 18.97 50.74 -24.30
N SER A 397 17.99 49.84 -24.40
CA SER A 397 16.75 50.11 -25.13
C SER A 397 15.83 50.96 -24.25
N SER A 398 15.32 52.07 -24.79
CA SER A 398 14.10 52.65 -24.24
C SER A 398 12.95 51.70 -24.57
N LEU A 399 12.34 51.13 -23.53
CA LEU A 399 11.00 50.55 -23.67
C LEU A 399 10.05 51.71 -23.93
N LYS A 400 9.84 52.04 -25.21
CA LYS A 400 9.06 53.20 -25.66
C LYS A 400 7.67 53.25 -25.04
N ASP A 401 7.10 52.08 -24.75
CA ASP A 401 5.94 51.97 -23.88
C ASP A 401 5.91 50.62 -23.13
N ALA A 402 6.27 50.64 -21.85
CA ALA A 402 6.18 49.48 -20.96
C ALA A 402 4.74 48.93 -20.81
N SER A 403 3.70 49.75 -21.04
CA SER A 403 2.30 49.35 -20.91
C SER A 403 1.88 48.37 -22.02
N VAL A 404 2.51 48.42 -23.21
CA VAL A 404 2.30 47.46 -24.30
C VAL A 404 2.62 46.03 -23.85
N TYR A 405 3.58 45.87 -22.93
CA TYR A 405 3.95 44.58 -22.37
C TYR A 405 3.03 44.10 -21.25
N ALA A 406 2.24 44.98 -20.64
CA ALA A 406 1.13 44.61 -19.74
C ALA A 406 -0.20 44.41 -20.48
N ASN A 407 -0.31 44.90 -21.72
CA ASN A 407 -1.54 44.82 -22.50
C ASN A 407 -1.84 43.37 -22.94
N LYS A 408 -2.82 42.75 -22.27
CA LYS A 408 -3.29 41.39 -22.57
C LYS A 408 -3.80 41.22 -24.00
N ALA A 409 -4.33 42.27 -24.62
CA ALA A 409 -4.86 42.22 -25.98
C ALA A 409 -3.77 42.00 -27.05
N MET A 410 -2.49 42.22 -26.71
CA MET A 410 -1.36 41.89 -27.59
C MET A 410 -1.17 40.38 -27.77
N VAL A 411 -1.67 39.55 -26.84
CA VAL A 411 -1.65 38.09 -26.94
C VAL A 411 -3.06 37.60 -27.21
N ASN A 412 -3.34 37.27 -28.46
CA ASN A 412 -4.70 37.06 -28.97
C ASN A 412 -4.80 35.92 -29.98
N THR A 413 -6.01 35.74 -30.51
CA THR A 413 -6.35 34.79 -31.57
C THR A 413 -5.96 33.34 -31.24
N PHE A 414 -6.43 32.87 -30.08
CA PHE A 414 -6.37 31.47 -29.72
C PHE A 414 -7.30 30.64 -30.62
N GLU A 415 -6.78 29.58 -31.23
CA GLU A 415 -7.58 28.58 -31.93
C GLU A 415 -7.03 27.18 -31.64
N ILE A 416 -7.93 26.23 -31.35
CA ILE A 416 -7.59 24.80 -31.22
C ILE A 416 -8.24 24.06 -32.38
N ARG A 417 -7.41 23.47 -33.24
CA ARG A 417 -7.85 22.67 -34.40
C ARG A 417 -7.52 21.20 -34.18
N GLY A 418 -8.41 20.31 -34.61
CA GLY A 418 -8.24 18.87 -34.52
C GLY A 418 -8.24 18.23 -35.90
N GLU A 419 -7.07 17.77 -36.34
CA GLU A 419 -6.93 16.79 -37.41
C GLU A 419 -7.02 15.37 -36.80
N LYS A 420 -7.19 14.33 -37.62
CA LYS A 420 -7.61 12.98 -37.16
C LYS A 420 -6.81 12.40 -35.98
N GLU A 421 -5.51 12.67 -35.90
CA GLU A 421 -4.59 12.15 -34.90
C GLU A 421 -3.79 13.27 -34.18
N GLU A 422 -4.01 14.53 -34.53
CA GLU A 422 -3.29 15.69 -33.98
C GLU A 422 -4.25 16.81 -33.61
N ALA A 423 -4.08 17.35 -32.40
CA ALA A 423 -4.65 18.63 -32.03
C ALA A 423 -3.56 19.70 -31.96
N ARG A 424 -3.83 20.89 -32.50
CA ARG A 424 -2.87 22.00 -32.58
C ARG A 424 -3.44 23.24 -31.92
N LEU A 425 -2.63 23.92 -31.10
CA LEU A 425 -2.92 25.23 -30.54
C LEU A 425 -2.20 26.31 -31.35
N PHE A 426 -2.97 27.29 -31.80
CA PHE A 426 -2.50 28.51 -32.43
C PHE A 426 -2.77 29.69 -31.53
N PHE A 427 -1.82 30.61 -31.40
CA PHE A 427 -2.06 31.96 -30.87
C PHE A 427 -1.00 32.94 -31.39
N ARG A 428 -1.25 34.25 -31.25
CA ARG A 428 -0.35 35.32 -31.71
C ARG A 428 0.04 36.20 -30.53
N ASP A 429 1.33 36.50 -30.38
CA ASP A 429 1.81 37.62 -29.55
C ASP A 429 2.36 38.73 -30.45
N GLN A 430 1.62 39.82 -30.51
CA GLN A 430 1.93 41.03 -31.27
C GLN A 430 2.80 42.03 -30.50
N SER A 431 3.16 41.75 -29.24
CA SER A 431 4.04 42.65 -28.47
C SER A 431 5.39 42.83 -29.18
N PRO A 432 5.98 44.03 -29.16
CA PRO A 432 7.23 44.30 -29.87
C PRO A 432 8.34 43.33 -29.46
N LYS A 433 9.18 42.95 -30.42
CA LYS A 433 10.34 42.10 -30.18
C LYS A 433 11.55 42.97 -29.80
N ASP A 434 11.44 43.61 -28.64
CA ASP A 434 12.51 44.46 -28.11
C ASP A 434 13.63 43.59 -27.51
N GLU A 435 14.88 43.91 -27.85
CA GLU A 435 16.04 43.23 -27.28
C GLU A 435 16.08 43.42 -25.77
N GLY A 436 16.18 42.30 -25.04
CA GLY A 436 16.20 42.26 -23.58
C GLY A 436 14.88 41.80 -22.94
N VAL A 437 13.73 41.90 -23.62
CA VAL A 437 12.45 41.46 -23.05
C VAL A 437 12.29 39.94 -23.21
N SER A 438 12.63 39.19 -22.17
CA SER A 438 12.28 37.76 -22.14
C SER A 438 10.77 37.61 -21.96
N THR A 439 10.18 36.66 -22.69
CA THR A 439 8.75 36.36 -22.61
C THR A 439 8.57 34.86 -22.51
N THR A 440 7.97 34.41 -21.41
CA THR A 440 7.73 32.99 -21.13
C THR A 440 6.24 32.73 -21.06
N TYR A 441 5.80 31.63 -21.67
CA TYR A 441 4.43 31.18 -21.66
C TYR A 441 4.34 29.89 -20.85
N LYS A 442 3.55 29.92 -19.77
CA LYS A 442 3.09 28.71 -19.09
C LYS A 442 1.70 28.37 -19.62
N ILE A 443 1.59 27.23 -20.29
CA ILE A 443 0.42 26.83 -21.08
C ILE A 443 -0.17 25.57 -20.45
N GLU A 444 -1.40 25.67 -19.97
CA GLU A 444 -2.16 24.59 -19.34
C GLU A 444 -3.32 24.20 -20.27
N ILE A 445 -3.38 22.92 -20.67
CA ILE A 445 -4.48 22.38 -21.47
C ILE A 445 -5.47 21.69 -20.54
N LEU A 446 -6.72 22.14 -20.56
CA LEU A 446 -7.80 21.68 -19.69
C LEU A 446 -8.93 21.08 -20.53
N ALA A 447 -9.36 19.86 -20.24
CA ALA A 447 -10.54 19.26 -20.85
C ALA A 447 -11.64 19.04 -19.82
N GLY A 448 -12.89 19.25 -20.23
CA GLY A 448 -14.07 19.15 -19.38
C GLY A 448 -15.04 20.31 -19.60
N ASP A 449 -16.08 20.35 -18.76
CA ASP A 449 -17.07 21.41 -18.77
C ASP A 449 -16.81 22.45 -17.65
N LYS A 450 -17.77 23.35 -17.40
CA LYS A 450 -17.67 24.39 -16.36
C LYS A 450 -17.67 23.84 -14.93
N THR A 451 -18.03 22.56 -14.72
CA THR A 451 -18.19 21.93 -13.40
C THR A 451 -17.06 20.96 -13.07
N SER A 452 -16.40 20.38 -14.08
CA SER A 452 -15.27 19.46 -13.90
C SER A 452 -14.19 19.67 -14.97
N THR A 453 -13.11 20.38 -14.63
CA THR A 453 -11.94 20.56 -15.50
C THR A 453 -10.78 19.65 -15.11
N LYS A 454 -10.32 18.79 -16.03
CA LYS A 454 -9.11 17.98 -15.89
C LYS A 454 -7.94 18.65 -16.62
N VAL A 455 -6.83 18.88 -15.94
CA VAL A 455 -5.55 19.28 -16.57
C VAL A 455 -5.00 18.09 -17.36
N LEU A 456 -4.72 18.30 -18.65
CA LEU A 456 -4.15 17.29 -19.55
C LEU A 456 -2.65 17.46 -19.75
N ALA A 457 -2.17 18.71 -19.75
CA ALA A 457 -0.76 19.06 -19.84
C ALA A 457 -0.50 20.44 -19.23
N VAL A 458 0.73 20.63 -18.76
CA VAL A 458 1.29 21.93 -18.37
C VAL A 458 2.69 22.02 -18.95
N LYS A 459 2.98 23.07 -19.72
CA LYS A 459 4.29 23.29 -20.34
C LYS A 459 4.70 24.74 -20.20
N GLU A 460 5.97 24.98 -19.91
CA GLU A 460 6.58 26.31 -19.91
C GLU A 460 7.54 26.43 -21.10
N ILE A 461 7.39 27.49 -21.89
CA ILE A 461 8.13 27.71 -23.15
C ILE A 461 8.49 29.19 -23.28
N ALA A 462 9.74 29.51 -23.57
CA ALA A 462 10.18 30.87 -23.90
C ALA A 462 9.83 31.24 -25.36
N ARG A 463 9.53 32.51 -25.64
CA ARG A 463 9.03 33.02 -26.95
C ARG A 463 9.98 32.71 -28.11
N GLU A 464 11.28 32.74 -27.86
CA GLU A 464 12.34 32.40 -28.80
C GLU A 464 12.37 30.91 -29.20
N ASN A 465 11.82 30.02 -28.36
CA ASN A 465 11.74 28.58 -28.60
C ASN A 465 10.41 28.16 -29.26
N MET A 466 9.53 29.11 -29.61
CA MET A 466 8.24 28.81 -30.22
C MET A 466 8.32 28.78 -31.76
N ILE A 467 7.65 27.79 -32.36
CA ILE A 467 7.58 27.65 -33.82
C ILE A 467 6.62 28.72 -34.38
N VAL A 468 7.18 29.75 -35.02
CA VAL A 468 6.42 30.80 -35.71
C VAL A 468 6.09 30.34 -37.14
N THR A 469 4.82 30.45 -37.51
CA THR A 469 4.33 30.17 -38.88
C THR A 469 4.38 31.43 -39.75
N THR A 470 4.14 31.29 -41.07
CA THR A 470 4.17 32.38 -42.07
C THR A 470 3.14 33.50 -41.89
N LYS A 471 2.39 33.53 -40.79
CA LYS A 471 1.37 34.53 -40.44
C LYS A 471 1.51 35.05 -38.99
N ASP A 472 2.71 34.96 -38.41
CA ASP A 472 3.04 35.28 -37.01
C ASP A 472 2.30 34.48 -35.93
N PHE A 473 1.59 33.42 -36.29
CA PHE A 473 1.01 32.51 -35.30
C PHE A 473 2.09 31.58 -34.78
N PHE A 474 2.21 31.47 -33.46
CA PHE A 474 2.84 30.32 -32.84
C PHE A 474 1.96 29.10 -33.08
N ARG A 475 2.55 28.01 -33.56
CA ARG A 475 1.88 26.72 -33.73
C ARG A 475 2.53 25.72 -32.78
N MET A 476 1.70 25.02 -32.01
CA MET A 476 2.16 23.94 -31.14
C MET A 476 1.28 22.70 -31.30
N LEU A 477 1.90 21.54 -31.43
CA LEU A 477 1.27 20.23 -31.36
C LEU A 477 0.96 19.92 -29.89
N LEU A 478 -0.31 19.67 -29.55
CA LEU A 478 -0.71 19.40 -28.17
C LEU A 478 -0.01 18.14 -27.62
N GLY A 479 0.18 17.12 -28.46
CA GLY A 479 0.96 15.92 -28.12
C GLY A 479 2.47 16.22 -27.97
N ALA A 480 3.14 16.53 -29.07
CA ALA A 480 4.60 16.61 -29.11
C ALA A 480 5.21 17.78 -28.34
N ASP A 481 4.63 18.99 -28.45
CA ASP A 481 5.25 20.21 -27.89
C ASP A 481 4.83 20.46 -26.44
N LEU A 482 3.56 20.17 -26.11
CA LEU A 482 2.99 20.39 -24.76
C LEU A 482 2.97 19.12 -23.89
N GLY A 483 3.12 17.93 -24.46
CA GLY A 483 3.11 16.67 -23.71
C GLY A 483 1.71 16.18 -23.31
N VAL A 484 0.65 16.54 -24.04
CA VAL A 484 -0.68 15.94 -23.83
C VAL A 484 -0.61 14.45 -24.17
N PRO A 485 -1.02 13.53 -23.28
CA PRO A 485 -0.97 12.10 -23.55
C PRO A 485 -1.75 11.71 -24.82
N ALA A 486 -1.19 10.85 -25.66
CA ALA A 486 -1.82 10.43 -26.92
C ALA A 486 -3.28 9.95 -26.72
N GLN A 487 -3.55 9.17 -25.68
CA GLN A 487 -4.91 8.75 -25.33
C GLN A 487 -5.86 9.93 -25.04
N ALA A 488 -5.37 10.99 -24.39
CA ALA A 488 -6.16 12.19 -24.13
C ALA A 488 -6.40 13.00 -25.41
N VAL A 489 -5.46 13.01 -26.36
CA VAL A 489 -5.69 13.53 -27.72
C VAL A 489 -6.83 12.74 -28.38
N THR A 490 -6.73 11.41 -28.39
CA THR A 490 -7.72 10.55 -29.02
C THR A 490 -9.09 10.62 -28.35
N ASP A 491 -9.22 10.75 -27.03
CA ASP A 491 -10.53 10.68 -26.35
C ASP A 491 -11.16 12.04 -26.06
N GLN A 492 -10.34 13.02 -25.68
CA GLN A 492 -10.81 14.29 -25.11
C GLN A 492 -10.64 15.46 -26.10
N LEU A 493 -9.78 15.31 -27.11
CA LEU A 493 -9.50 16.33 -28.12
C LEU A 493 -10.14 16.04 -29.50
N ARG A 494 -11.27 15.31 -29.52
CA ARG A 494 -12.08 15.11 -30.75
C ARG A 494 -12.89 16.36 -31.13
N ALA A 495 -13.20 16.48 -32.41
CA ALA A 495 -14.12 17.51 -32.91
C ALA A 495 -15.45 17.54 -32.13
N GLY A 496 -15.94 18.74 -31.83
CA GLY A 496 -17.13 18.98 -31.02
C GLY A 496 -16.90 18.92 -29.50
N LYS A 497 -15.71 18.52 -29.02
CA LYS A 497 -15.35 18.64 -27.59
C LYS A 497 -14.86 20.05 -27.26
N THR A 498 -15.16 20.48 -26.05
CA THR A 498 -14.71 21.76 -25.49
C THR A 498 -13.42 21.58 -24.71
N VAL A 499 -12.45 22.44 -24.99
CA VAL A 499 -11.12 22.46 -24.39
C VAL A 499 -10.77 23.90 -24.03
N THR A 500 -10.16 24.08 -22.87
CA THR A 500 -9.67 25.40 -22.43
C THR A 500 -8.15 25.39 -22.42
N ALA A 501 -7.55 26.28 -23.20
CA ALA A 501 -6.15 26.64 -23.06
C ALA A 501 -6.06 27.82 -22.08
N ARG A 502 -5.36 27.63 -20.97
CA ARG A 502 -4.96 28.72 -20.07
C ARG A 502 -3.51 29.05 -20.35
N VAL A 503 -3.25 30.26 -20.81
CA VAL A 503 -1.90 30.76 -21.09
C VAL A 503 -1.58 31.87 -20.09
N THR A 504 -0.60 31.61 -19.23
CA THR A 504 0.02 32.63 -18.40
C THR A 504 1.24 33.16 -19.15
N VAL A 505 1.21 34.44 -19.48
CA VAL A 505 2.32 35.14 -20.10
C VAL A 505 3.08 35.85 -18.99
N THR A 506 4.38 35.61 -18.88
CA THR A 506 5.29 36.31 -17.97
C THR A 506 6.35 37.00 -18.80
N ARG A 507 6.47 38.32 -18.67
CA ARG A 507 7.46 39.13 -19.38
C ARG A 507 8.42 39.77 -18.39
N GLN A 508 9.71 39.69 -18.65
CA GLN A 508 10.73 40.22 -17.75
C GLN A 508 11.74 41.08 -18.52
N HIS A 509 12.02 42.27 -17.98
CA HIS A 509 13.03 43.20 -18.46
C HIS A 509 13.35 44.18 -17.34
N VAL A 510 14.58 44.68 -17.24
CA VAL A 510 14.99 45.66 -16.22
C VAL A 510 14.16 46.94 -16.25
N GLY A 511 13.63 47.31 -17.42
CA GLY A 511 12.73 48.46 -17.62
C GLY A 511 11.23 48.20 -17.42
N LEU A 512 10.77 46.95 -17.29
CA LEU A 512 9.36 46.64 -17.05
C LEU A 512 9.04 46.67 -15.56
N ASN A 513 7.99 47.39 -15.16
CA ASN A 513 7.41 47.35 -13.80
C ASN A 513 8.44 47.36 -12.65
N GLU A 514 9.42 48.28 -12.72
CA GLU A 514 10.52 48.43 -11.75
C GLU A 514 11.47 47.23 -11.63
N GLY A 515 11.56 46.43 -12.69
CA GLY A 515 12.33 45.17 -12.76
C GLY A 515 11.49 43.94 -12.39
N ASN A 516 10.26 44.12 -11.90
CA ASN A 516 9.37 43.01 -11.60
C ASN A 516 8.80 42.41 -12.89
N PRO A 517 8.66 41.07 -12.98
CA PRO A 517 7.98 40.45 -14.11
C PRO A 517 6.54 40.96 -14.24
N VAL A 518 6.14 41.27 -15.48
CA VAL A 518 4.76 41.58 -15.84
C VAL A 518 4.09 40.27 -16.25
N SER A 519 3.24 39.74 -15.37
CA SER A 519 2.52 38.49 -15.60
C SER A 519 1.02 38.71 -15.78
N PHE A 520 0.43 38.05 -16.77
CA PHE A 520 -1.03 37.99 -16.93
C PHE A 520 -1.52 36.65 -17.45
N ILE A 521 -2.70 36.26 -16.98
CA ILE A 521 -3.39 35.04 -17.39
C ILE A 521 -4.43 35.37 -18.46
N LEU A 522 -4.42 34.57 -19.53
CA LEU A 522 -5.44 34.47 -20.56
C LEU A 522 -6.08 33.10 -20.48
N ASN A 523 -7.41 33.05 -20.39
CA ASN A 523 -8.17 31.81 -20.50
C ASN A 523 -8.92 31.84 -21.84
N HIS A 524 -8.72 30.83 -22.68
CA HIS A 524 -9.47 30.68 -23.93
C HIS A 524 -10.10 29.30 -24.01
N THR A 525 -11.43 29.27 -24.10
CA THR A 525 -12.22 28.05 -24.27
C THR A 525 -12.65 27.93 -25.73
N ALA A 526 -12.18 26.89 -26.41
CA ALA A 526 -12.53 26.57 -27.79
C ALA A 526 -13.29 25.25 -27.85
N THR A 527 -14.30 25.17 -28.72
CA THR A 527 -14.79 23.89 -29.22
C THR A 527 -13.92 23.47 -30.39
N ILE A 528 -13.33 22.28 -30.33
CA ILE A 528 -12.48 21.77 -31.41
C ILE A 528 -13.32 21.64 -32.68
N LYS A 529 -12.93 22.40 -33.71
CA LYS A 529 -13.51 22.28 -35.04
C LYS A 529 -12.99 21.00 -35.71
N LYS A 530 -13.85 20.36 -36.48
CA LYS A 530 -13.43 19.35 -37.47
C LYS A 530 -12.91 20.11 -38.68
N GLU A 531 -11.64 19.91 -39.03
CA GLU A 531 -11.13 20.19 -40.39
C GLU A 531 -11.37 18.99 -41.32
#